data_AF-A0AA38FY75-F1
#
_entry.id   AF-A0AA38FY75-F1
#
_cell.length_a   1.000
_cell.length_b   1.000
_cell.length_c   1.000
_cell.angle_alpha   90.00
_cell.angle_beta   90.00
_cell.angle_gamma   90.00
#
_symmetry.space_group_name_H-M   'P 1'
#
loop_
_entity.id
_entity.type
_entity.pdbx_description
1 polymer ?
#
loop_
_entity_poly.entity_id
_entity_poly.type
_entity_poly.pdbx_seq_one_letter_code
_entity_poly.pdbx_strand_id
1 'polypeptide(L)'
;MGRQIMDPDPEEKEVEEQSPIEEVALVVPITDDPTLPVFTFRVWILGFVSCVVLMFLNTFFTYRTQPLVISAILAQILALPVGKFMAATLPTWKMQFFGWEYSLNPGPFNMKEHVLITIFASNAVSSGGGDAYSIGAIN
;
A
#
# COMPACT_ATOMS: atom_id res chain seq x y z
N MET A 1 -49.61 12.85 12.56
CA MET A 1 -48.71 13.98 12.23
C MET A 1 -47.30 13.41 12.15
N GLY A 2 -46.91 12.95 10.96
CA GLY A 2 -45.62 12.28 10.75
C GLY A 2 -44.50 13.30 10.80
N ARG A 3 -43.47 13.01 11.59
CA ARG A 3 -42.26 13.82 11.68
C ARG A 3 -41.57 13.78 10.31
N GLN A 4 -41.64 14.87 9.56
CA GLN A 4 -40.86 15.06 8.35
C GLN A 4 -39.39 15.06 8.80
N ILE A 5 -38.67 13.99 8.49
CA ILE A 5 -37.23 13.93 8.71
C ILE A 5 -36.67 14.94 7.71
N MET A 6 -36.32 16.12 8.20
CA MET A 6 -35.59 17.12 7.44
C MET A 6 -34.22 16.51 7.19
N ASP A 7 -33.95 16.10 5.94
CA ASP A 7 -32.59 15.72 5.56
C ASP A 7 -31.70 16.94 5.80
N PRO A 8 -30.57 16.80 6.51
CA PRO A 8 -29.70 17.94 6.80
C PRO A 8 -29.18 18.55 5.49
N ASP A 9 -29.02 19.88 5.50
CA ASP A 9 -28.48 20.67 4.39
C ASP A 9 -27.09 20.12 4.01
N PRO A 10 -26.64 20.15 2.74
CA PRO A 10 -25.36 19.56 2.33
C PRO A 10 -24.17 20.11 3.14
N GLU A 11 -24.22 21.39 3.52
CA GLU A 11 -23.18 22.02 4.33
C GLU A 11 -23.10 21.44 5.76
N GLU A 12 -24.23 21.05 6.37
CA GLU A 12 -24.24 20.39 7.68
C GLU A 12 -23.68 18.95 7.59
N LYS A 13 -23.93 18.24 6.48
CA LYS A 13 -23.38 16.90 6.25
C LYS A 13 -21.86 16.91 6.09
N GLU A 14 -21.32 17.90 5.38
CA GLU A 14 -19.86 18.04 5.22
C GLU A 14 -19.16 18.32 6.56
N VAL A 15 -19.78 19.11 7.45
CA VAL A 15 -19.26 19.38 8.80
C VAL A 15 -19.39 18.15 9.71
N GLU A 16 -20.43 17.32 9.55
CA GLU A 16 -20.58 16.06 10.28
C GLU A 16 -19.59 14.97 9.83
N GLU A 17 -19.25 14.92 8.54
CA GLU A 17 -18.25 13.98 8.00
C GLU A 17 -16.81 14.41 8.33
N GLN A 18 -16.59 15.70 8.59
CA GLN A 18 -15.30 16.21 8.99
C GLN A 18 -14.97 15.80 10.42
N SER A 19 -13.72 15.35 10.63
CA SER A 19 -13.28 14.95 11.97
C SER A 19 -13.48 16.10 12.97
N PRO A 20 -14.02 15.85 14.18
CA PRO A 20 -14.17 16.85 15.23
C PRO A 20 -12.85 17.47 15.70
N ILE A 21 -11.73 16.84 15.34
CA ILE A 21 -10.37 17.24 15.69
C ILE A 21 -9.78 17.98 14.49
N GLU A 22 -9.50 19.27 14.66
CA GLU A 22 -9.05 20.19 13.61
C GLU A 22 -7.76 19.70 12.92
N GLU A 23 -6.84 19.14 13.69
CA GLU A 23 -5.58 18.61 13.19
C GLU A 23 -5.78 17.41 12.26
N VAL A 24 -6.83 16.61 12.48
CA VAL A 24 -7.16 15.45 11.63
C VAL A 24 -7.92 15.91 10.39
N ALA A 25 -8.82 16.88 10.55
CA ALA A 25 -9.58 17.48 9.46
C ALA A 25 -8.69 18.16 8.41
N LEU A 26 -7.58 18.77 8.84
CA LEU A 26 -6.60 19.41 7.94
C LEU A 26 -5.70 18.41 7.19
N VAL A 27 -5.49 17.21 7.74
CA VAL A 27 -4.52 16.24 7.22
C VAL A 27 -5.20 15.14 6.39
N VAL A 28 -6.47 14.85 6.67
CA VAL A 28 -7.26 13.81 5.99
C VAL A 28 -8.29 14.47 5.08
N PRO A 29 -8.12 14.45 3.75
CA PRO A 29 -9.18 14.87 2.84
C PRO A 29 -10.37 13.91 2.94
N ILE A 30 -11.58 14.47 3.01
CA ILE A 30 -12.84 13.71 3.11
C ILE A 30 -13.20 13.07 1.76
N THR A 31 -12.70 13.66 0.67
CA THR A 31 -12.97 13.22 -0.69
C THR A 31 -11.91 12.22 -1.17
N ASP A 32 -12.37 11.02 -1.58
CA ASP A 32 -11.55 10.05 -2.33
C ASP A 32 -11.82 10.19 -3.83
N ASP A 33 -10.76 10.26 -4.65
CA ASP A 33 -10.88 10.25 -6.12
C ASP A 33 -10.82 8.79 -6.63
N PRO A 34 -11.94 8.23 -7.15
CA PRO A 34 -12.00 6.85 -7.64
C PRO A 34 -11.32 6.65 -9.00
N THR A 35 -10.92 7.73 -9.68
CA THR A 35 -10.27 7.65 -11.00
C THR A 35 -8.77 7.38 -10.92
N LEU A 36 -8.19 7.54 -9.73
CA LEU A 36 -6.77 7.33 -9.51
C LEU A 36 -6.38 5.87 -9.72
N PRO A 37 -5.33 5.58 -10.52
CA PRO A 37 -4.90 4.22 -10.78
C PRO A 37 -4.28 3.62 -9.52
N VAL A 38 -4.83 2.49 -9.08
CA VAL A 38 -4.42 1.78 -7.86
C VAL A 38 -3.47 0.64 -8.18
N PHE A 39 -3.80 -0.19 -9.18
CA PHE A 39 -3.09 -1.43 -9.48
C PHE A 39 -2.23 -1.29 -10.75
N THR A 40 -1.10 -0.60 -10.62
CA THR A 40 -0.19 -0.33 -11.75
C THR A 40 0.97 -1.34 -11.81
N PHE A 41 1.66 -1.39 -12.95
CA PHE A 41 2.83 -2.23 -13.15
C PHE A 41 3.96 -1.96 -12.12
N ARG A 42 4.16 -0.70 -11.73
CA ARG A 42 5.13 -0.34 -10.69
C ARG A 42 4.79 -0.94 -9.33
N VAL A 43 3.51 -1.01 -8.96
CA VAL A 43 3.06 -1.64 -7.71
C VAL A 43 3.35 -3.13 -7.75
N TRP A 44 3.14 -3.77 -8.90
CA TRP A 44 3.50 -5.17 -9.11
C TRP A 44 4.99 -5.39 -8.87
N ILE A 45 5.86 -4.68 -9.58
CA ILE A 45 7.31 -4.86 -9.43
C ILE A 45 7.76 -4.54 -8.00
N LEU A 46 7.41 -3.37 -7.47
CA LEU A 46 7.89 -2.95 -6.15
C LEU A 46 7.28 -3.78 -5.02
N GLY A 47 6.02 -4.15 -5.12
CA GLY A 47 5.33 -5.02 -4.17
C GLY A 47 5.92 -6.43 -4.16
N PHE A 48 6.07 -7.09 -5.32
CA PHE A 48 6.64 -8.43 -5.39
C PHE A 48 8.11 -8.45 -4.98
N VAL A 49 8.92 -7.50 -5.45
CA VAL A 49 10.35 -7.44 -5.11
C VAL A 49 10.53 -7.18 -3.62
N SER A 50 9.80 -6.20 -3.04
CA SER A 50 9.90 -5.93 -1.61
C SER A 50 9.47 -7.13 -0.77
N CYS A 51 8.39 -7.82 -1.16
CA CYS A 51 7.91 -9.03 -0.49
C CYS A 51 8.95 -10.16 -0.51
N VAL A 52 9.46 -10.52 -1.68
CA VAL A 52 10.43 -11.61 -1.84
C VAL A 52 11.73 -11.31 -1.08
N VAL A 53 12.25 -10.08 -1.19
CA VAL A 53 13.48 -9.68 -0.51
C VAL A 53 13.32 -9.71 1.01
N LEU A 54 12.23 -9.16 1.55
CA LEU A 54 11.99 -9.18 3.00
C LEU A 54 11.80 -10.59 3.52
N MET A 55 11.03 -11.43 2.82
CA MET A 55 10.81 -12.81 3.24
C MET A 55 12.12 -13.61 3.22
N PHE A 56 12.94 -13.43 2.18
CA PHE A 56 14.26 -14.06 2.09
C PHE A 56 15.18 -13.62 3.22
N LEU A 57 15.31 -12.31 3.47
CA LEU A 57 16.19 -11.79 4.52
C LEU A 57 15.72 -12.25 5.90
N ASN A 58 14.43 -12.14 6.22
CA ASN A 58 13.88 -12.58 7.50
C ASN A 58 14.12 -14.08 7.70
N THR A 59 13.83 -14.91 6.70
CA THR A 59 14.09 -16.36 6.75
C THR A 59 15.58 -16.67 6.91
N PHE A 60 16.45 -15.97 6.20
CA PHE A 60 17.90 -16.15 6.29
C PHE A 60 18.44 -15.84 7.70
N PHE A 61 17.94 -14.77 8.33
CA PHE A 61 18.35 -14.41 9.69
C PHE A 61 17.79 -15.34 10.76
N THR A 62 16.68 -16.05 10.51
CA THR A 62 16.16 -17.06 11.43
C THR A 62 17.17 -18.18 11.72
N TYR A 63 18.00 -18.56 10.75
CA TYR A 63 19.02 -19.61 10.93
C TYR A 63 20.29 -19.14 11.65
N ARG A 64 20.39 -17.86 12.03
CA ARG A 64 21.54 -17.33 12.77
C ARG A 64 21.34 -17.51 14.28
N THR A 65 22.45 -17.69 15.01
CA THR A 65 22.47 -17.81 16.48
C THR A 65 21.87 -16.60 17.20
N GLN A 66 21.94 -15.41 16.60
CA GLN A 66 21.24 -14.21 17.04
C GLN A 66 20.35 -13.71 15.88
N PRO A 67 19.06 -14.09 15.84
CA PRO A 67 18.19 -13.73 14.74
C PRO A 67 17.90 -12.22 14.72
N LEU A 68 17.95 -11.63 13.53
CA LEU A 68 17.58 -10.24 13.27
C LEU A 68 16.32 -10.21 12.42
N VAL A 69 15.28 -9.50 12.88
CA VAL A 69 14.03 -9.35 12.13
C VAL A 69 14.04 -8.00 11.41
N ILE A 70 13.89 -8.01 10.09
CA ILE A 70 13.77 -6.80 9.29
C ILE A 70 12.29 -6.40 9.22
N SER A 71 11.99 -5.22 9.73
CA SER A 71 10.62 -4.68 9.76
C SER A 71 10.13 -4.24 8.37
N ALA A 72 8.81 -4.33 8.17
CA ALA A 72 8.16 -3.85 6.96
C ALA A 72 8.34 -2.34 6.75
N ILE A 73 8.53 -1.57 7.83
CA ILE A 73 8.73 -0.12 7.81
C ILE A 73 9.95 0.26 6.96
N LEU A 74 11.02 -0.54 6.97
CA LEU A 74 12.19 -0.27 6.14
C LEU A 74 11.84 -0.32 4.64
N ALA A 75 11.04 -1.31 4.24
CA ALA A 75 10.55 -1.42 2.87
C ALA A 75 9.60 -0.27 2.51
N GLN A 76 8.79 0.21 3.45
CA GLN A 76 7.88 1.35 3.25
C GLN A 76 8.66 2.66 3.01
N ILE A 77 9.67 2.95 3.84
CA ILE A 77 10.52 4.14 3.69
C ILE A 77 11.23 4.13 2.34
N LEU A 78 11.69 2.97 1.86
CA LEU A 78 12.34 2.84 0.56
C LEU A 78 11.35 2.85 -0.62
N ALA A 79 10.13 2.36 -0.43
CA ALA A 79 9.12 2.32 -1.49
C ALA A 79 8.73 3.71 -2.00
N LEU A 80 8.75 4.73 -1.15
CA LEU A 80 8.39 6.10 -1.54
C LEU A 80 9.39 6.77 -2.50
N PRO A 81 10.70 6.87 -2.20
CA PRO A 81 11.68 7.43 -3.13
C PRO A 81 11.83 6.56 -4.38
N VAL A 82 11.80 5.23 -4.25
CA VAL A 82 11.91 4.31 -5.40
C VAL A 82 10.67 4.40 -6.30
N GLY A 83 9.47 4.48 -5.71
CA GLY A 83 8.22 4.66 -6.46
C GLY A 83 8.19 5.98 -7.24
N LYS A 84 8.64 7.08 -6.62
CA LYS A 84 8.79 8.38 -7.29
C LYS A 84 9.85 8.36 -8.39
N PHE A 85 10.98 7.67 -8.16
CA PHE A 85 12.02 7.49 -9.18
C PHE A 85 11.51 6.68 -10.36
N MET A 86 10.77 5.59 -10.11
CA MET A 86 10.15 4.78 -11.15
C MET A 86 9.07 5.54 -11.91
N ALA A 87 8.33 6.45 -11.26
CA ALA A 87 7.39 7.34 -11.95
C ALA A 87 8.09 8.35 -12.89
N ALA A 88 9.26 8.85 -12.50
CA ALA A 88 10.05 9.77 -13.32
C ALA A 88 10.81 9.09 -14.47
N THR A 89 11.17 7.82 -14.32
CA THR A 89 12.01 7.09 -15.28
C THR A 89 11.24 6.19 -16.24
N LEU A 90 10.02 5.75 -15.89
CA LEU A 90 9.25 4.89 -16.78
C LEU A 90 8.72 5.66 -18.00
N PRO A 91 8.94 5.19 -19.23
CA PRO A 91 8.32 5.76 -20.41
C PRO A 91 6.80 5.59 -20.35
N THR A 92 6.06 6.61 -20.76
CA THR A 92 4.60 6.64 -20.93
C THR A 92 4.16 5.83 -22.15
N TRP A 93 4.65 4.60 -22.27
CA TRP A 93 4.23 3.68 -23.31
C TRP A 93 2.81 3.18 -23.01
N LYS A 94 1.87 3.60 -23.86
CA LYS A 94 0.54 3.01 -23.98
C LYS A 94 0.66 1.75 -24.80
N MET A 95 0.63 0.59 -24.14
CA MET A 95 0.61 -0.70 -24.80
C MET A 95 -0.85 -1.12 -24.95
N GLN A 96 -1.30 -1.32 -26.18
CA GLN A 96 -2.60 -1.92 -26.43
C GLN A 96 -2.43 -3.44 -26.36
N PHE A 97 -2.94 -4.06 -25.30
CA PHE A 97 -2.95 -5.51 -25.16
C PHE A 97 -4.39 -6.00 -25.19
N PHE A 98 -4.71 -6.82 -26.18
CA PHE A 98 -6.01 -7.52 -26.28
C PHE A 98 -7.26 -6.61 -26.26
N GLY A 99 -7.15 -5.40 -26.83
CA GLY A 99 -8.25 -4.42 -26.88
C GLY A 99 -8.34 -3.47 -25.68
N TRP A 100 -7.42 -3.59 -24.71
CA TRP A 100 -7.35 -2.72 -23.54
C TRP A 100 -6.11 -1.82 -23.65
N GLU A 101 -6.30 -0.51 -23.47
CA GLU A 101 -5.17 0.44 -23.41
C GLU A 101 -4.55 0.40 -22.02
N TYR A 102 -3.32 -0.14 -21.90
CA TYR A 102 -2.58 -0.17 -20.65
C TYR A 102 -1.40 0.80 -20.73
N SER A 103 -1.39 1.84 -19.89
CA SER A 103 -0.24 2.71 -19.73
C SER A 103 0.67 2.17 -18.62
N LEU A 104 1.95 1.98 -18.93
CA LEU A 104 2.96 1.62 -17.92
C LEU A 104 3.20 2.76 -16.91
N ASN A 105 2.91 4.00 -17.31
CA ASN A 105 3.04 5.19 -16.47
C ASN A 105 1.73 5.99 -16.56
N PRO A 106 0.67 5.60 -15.84
CA PRO A 106 -0.63 6.27 -15.92
C PRO A 106 -0.65 7.62 -15.18
N GLY A 107 0.33 7.90 -14.33
CA GLY A 107 0.40 9.13 -13.55
C GLY A 107 1.51 9.13 -12.49
N PRO A 108 1.63 10.23 -11.71
CA PRO A 108 2.56 10.34 -10.59
C PRO A 108 2.28 9.28 -9.51
N PHE A 109 3.29 9.02 -8.68
CA PHE A 109 3.18 8.03 -7.61
C PHE A 109 2.15 8.46 -6.57
N ASN A 110 1.09 7.65 -6.41
CA ASN A 110 -0.06 7.97 -5.56
C ASN A 110 0.01 7.28 -4.19
N MET A 111 -0.74 7.82 -3.23
CA MET A 111 -0.85 7.20 -1.89
C MET A 111 -1.46 5.79 -1.94
N LYS A 112 -2.42 5.54 -2.86
CA LYS A 112 -3.03 4.21 -3.06
C LYS A 112 -2.00 3.16 -3.50
N GLU A 113 -1.11 3.52 -4.43
CA GLU A 113 -0.01 2.65 -4.87
C GLU A 113 0.97 2.37 -3.73
N HIS A 114 1.29 3.39 -2.93
CA HIS A 114 2.15 3.25 -1.76
C HIS A 114 1.56 2.29 -0.72
N VAL A 115 0.28 2.46 -0.39
CA VAL A 115 -0.44 1.60 0.56
C VAL A 115 -0.50 0.15 0.07
N LEU A 116 -0.69 -0.10 -1.23
CA LEU A 116 -0.62 -1.47 -1.74
C LEU A 116 0.76 -2.10 -1.53
N ILE A 117 1.84 -1.36 -1.81
CA ILE A 117 3.21 -1.86 -1.57
C ILE A 117 3.43 -2.12 -0.07
N THR A 118 2.88 -1.30 0.83
CA THR A 118 3.02 -1.52 2.27
C THR A 118 2.31 -2.80 2.72
N ILE A 119 1.17 -3.15 2.12
CA ILE A 119 0.47 -4.42 2.37
C ILE A 119 1.35 -5.59 1.94
N PHE A 120 1.94 -5.57 0.74
CA PHE A 120 2.88 -6.62 0.29
C PHE A 120 4.05 -6.79 1.27
N ALA A 121 4.69 -5.69 1.68
CA ALA A 121 5.79 -5.72 2.63
C ALA A 121 5.39 -6.24 4.02
N SER A 122 4.19 -5.90 4.49
CA SER A 122 3.67 -6.34 5.79
C SER A 122 3.44 -7.85 5.82
N ASN A 123 2.94 -8.42 4.72
CA ASN A 123 2.76 -9.86 4.59
C ASN A 123 4.09 -10.64 4.59
N ALA A 124 5.19 -10.03 4.16
CA ALA A 124 6.51 -10.67 4.14
C ALA A 124 7.16 -10.82 5.54
N VAL A 125 6.72 -10.02 6.51
CA VAL A 125 7.18 -10.09 7.91
C VAL A 125 6.22 -10.89 8.78
N SER A 126 4.97 -11.04 8.35
CA SER A 126 3.98 -11.83 9.06
C SER A 126 4.40 -13.31 9.11
N SER A 127 4.69 -13.78 10.31
CA SER A 127 4.81 -15.19 10.61
C SER A 127 3.41 -15.80 10.64
N GLY A 128 2.98 -16.39 9.51
CA GLY A 128 1.80 -17.23 9.46
C GLY A 128 1.90 -18.31 10.55
N GLY A 129 0.90 -18.38 11.43
CA GLY A 129 0.93 -19.24 12.61
C GLY A 129 1.22 -20.71 12.27
N GLY A 130 2.28 -21.25 12.87
CA GLY A 130 2.74 -22.63 12.72
C GLY A 130 4.11 -22.69 12.07
N ASP A 131 5.05 -23.36 12.74
CA ASP A 131 6.37 -23.66 12.22
C ASP A 131 6.27 -24.49 10.93
N ALA A 132 6.09 -23.83 9.78
CA ALA A 132 6.14 -24.46 8.46
C ALA A 132 7.54 -25.03 8.17
N TYR A 133 8.53 -24.53 8.90
CA TYR A 133 9.89 -25.03 8.92
C TYR A 133 10.03 -25.95 10.14
N SER A 134 10.46 -27.19 9.90
CA SER A 134 10.76 -28.19 10.94
C SER A 134 12.02 -27.84 11.75
N ILE A 135 12.14 -26.58 12.20
CA ILE A 135 13.24 -26.10 13.04
C ILE A 135 13.02 -26.58 14.49
N GLY A 136 11.77 -26.78 14.91
CA GLY A 136 11.43 -27.34 16.23
C GLY A 136 11.46 -28.88 16.33
N ALA A 137 11.64 -29.61 15.23
CA ALA A 137 11.59 -31.08 15.22
C ALA A 137 12.93 -31.76 15.53
N ILE A 138 13.99 -30.99 15.73
CA ILE A 138 15.38 -31.49 15.89
C ILE A 138 15.94 -31.27 17.30
N ASN A 139 15.11 -31.01 18.31
CA ASN A 139 15.55 -30.88 19.71
C ASN A 139 14.71 -31.71 20.66
#